data_AF-A0A0D2L620-F1
#
_entry.id   AF-A0A0D2L620-F1
#
_cell.length_a   1.000
_cell.length_b   1.000
_cell.length_c   1.000
_cell.angle_alpha   90.00
_cell.angle_beta   90.00
_cell.angle_gamma   90.00
#
_symmetry.space_group_name_H-M   'P 1'
#
loop_
_entity.id
_entity.type
_entity.pdbx_description
1 polymer ?
#
loop_
_entity_poly.entity_id
_entity_poly.type
_entity_poly.pdbx_seq_one_letter_code
_entity_poly.pdbx_strand_id
1 'polypeptide(L)'
;MLAATDAVAVAAILKGGEQLYQRRPAARPRGAPEWLAVLLEGESLFNDASSIVLFEIFLKLSSRGGGGGGGGGRGGEGALLELLGAMVADISQLAAVGVVMGMLIGYGTKFLFKHIQRRGTPPHAEVAITLGGAYLTYLLTEYYGLFGFHGSGVIGVVVYGLFGSATLIFGLSRKGRRHNAFFDFWDVVQFTANGLVFFFVGASVVNFFVRIAPELYPDHDDPWDYAWDASTMMLTRVAPISLFTLLIRGGLMFLEAPLLALVGGGGAHGRGACVGVCG
;
A
#
# COMPACT_ATOMS: atom_id res chain seq x y z
N MET A 1 4.70 12.67 10.27
CA MET A 1 4.19 11.36 9.83
C MET A 1 4.69 11.17 8.41
N LEU A 2 5.66 10.28 8.22
CA LEU A 2 6.16 9.89 6.91
C LEU A 2 5.00 9.22 6.16
N ALA A 3 4.63 9.74 5.00
CA ALA A 3 3.60 9.11 4.19
C ALA A 3 4.16 7.82 3.57
N ALA A 4 3.31 6.86 3.20
CA ALA A 4 3.72 5.61 2.54
C ALA A 4 4.72 5.84 1.38
N THR A 5 4.45 6.87 0.57
CA THR A 5 5.31 7.26 -0.55
C THR A 5 6.72 7.72 -0.15
N ASP A 6 6.97 8.14 1.11
CA ASP A 6 8.29 8.59 1.58
C ASP A 6 9.23 7.42 1.75
N ALA A 7 8.75 6.36 2.39
CA ALA A 7 9.55 5.18 2.62
C ALA A 7 9.88 4.48 1.30
N VAL A 8 8.98 4.50 0.31
CA VAL A 8 9.24 4.03 -1.07
C VAL A 8 10.24 4.93 -1.81
N ALA A 9 10.11 6.26 -1.71
CA ALA A 9 11.06 7.19 -2.35
C ALA A 9 12.46 7.06 -1.76
N VAL A 10 12.57 6.93 -0.43
CA VAL A 10 13.83 6.67 0.25
C VAL A 10 14.39 5.30 -0.16
N ALA A 11 13.59 4.23 -0.16
CA ALA A 11 14.01 2.91 -0.64
C ALA A 11 14.51 2.95 -2.10
N ALA A 12 13.85 3.72 -2.98
CA ALA A 12 14.28 3.90 -4.37
C ALA A 12 15.62 4.65 -4.50
N ILE A 13 15.84 5.71 -3.71
CA ILE A 13 17.13 6.42 -3.63
C ILE A 13 18.23 5.47 -3.15
N LEU A 14 17.93 4.65 -2.13
CA LEU A 14 18.87 3.67 -1.59
C LEU A 14 19.24 2.59 -2.61
N LYS A 15 18.25 2.03 -3.30
CA LYS A 15 18.43 1.00 -4.34
C LYS A 15 19.13 1.55 -5.59
N GLY A 16 18.84 2.80 -5.96
CA GLY A 16 19.54 3.52 -7.02
C GLY A 16 21.02 3.75 -6.70
N GLY A 17 21.34 4.04 -5.43
CA GLY A 17 22.72 4.15 -4.93
C GLY A 17 23.53 2.86 -5.07
N GLU A 18 22.90 1.70 -4.86
CA GLU A 18 23.54 0.38 -5.00
C GLU A 18 23.85 0.04 -6.48
N GLN A 19 22.95 0.36 -7.40
CA GLN A 19 23.17 0.17 -8.84
C GLN A 19 24.28 1.08 -9.39
N LEU A 20 24.38 2.31 -8.88
CA LEU A 20 25.46 3.25 -9.21
C LEU A 20 26.81 2.78 -8.64
N TYR A 21 26.83 2.17 -7.45
CA TYR A 21 28.04 1.57 -6.87
C TYR A 21 28.57 0.39 -7.70
N GLN A 22 27.70 -0.54 -8.13
CA GLN A 22 28.11 -1.66 -9.00
C GLN A 22 28.72 -1.19 -10.34
N ARG A 23 28.31 -0.01 -10.83
CA ARG A 23 28.85 0.59 -12.08
C ARG A 23 30.08 1.48 -11.87
N ARG A 24 30.33 2.03 -10.68
CA ARG A 24 31.48 2.90 -10.38
C ARG A 24 32.00 2.70 -8.94
N PRO A 25 32.96 1.78 -8.72
CA PRO A 25 33.48 1.49 -7.37
C PRO A 25 34.29 2.63 -6.72
N ALA A 26 34.58 3.72 -7.44
CA ALA A 26 35.33 4.88 -6.94
C ALA A 26 34.45 6.01 -6.36
N ALA A 27 33.13 5.98 -6.55
CA ALA A 27 32.21 6.95 -5.97
C ALA A 27 31.51 6.31 -4.76
N ARG A 28 31.77 6.80 -3.55
CA ARG A 28 31.24 6.22 -2.31
C ARG A 28 30.01 7.00 -1.83
N PRO A 29 28.78 6.62 -2.17
CA PRO A 29 27.67 6.73 -1.25
C PRO A 29 27.60 5.41 -0.46
N ARG A 30 27.64 5.51 0.87
CA ARG A 30 27.29 4.38 1.74
C ARG A 30 25.78 4.13 1.54
N GLY A 31 25.44 3.21 0.64
CA GLY A 31 24.07 2.73 0.50
C GLY A 31 23.58 2.20 1.85
N ALA A 32 22.34 2.51 2.21
CA ALA A 32 21.74 1.94 3.40
C ALA A 32 21.58 0.42 3.21
N PRO A 33 21.63 -0.35 4.31
CA PRO A 33 21.59 -1.81 4.23
C PRO A 33 20.23 -2.31 3.73
N GLU A 34 20.22 -3.42 3.00
CA GLU A 34 19.03 -4.01 2.35
C GLU A 34 17.85 -4.21 3.33
N TRP A 35 18.13 -4.57 4.59
CA TRP A 35 17.09 -4.72 5.61
C TRP A 35 16.35 -3.41 5.94
N LEU A 36 17.02 -2.26 5.80
CA LEU A 36 16.40 -0.96 6.03
C LEU A 36 15.49 -0.58 4.87
N ALA A 37 15.88 -0.90 3.64
CA ALA A 37 15.02 -0.73 2.47
C ALA A 37 13.76 -1.61 2.57
N VAL A 38 13.92 -2.88 2.95
CA VAL A 38 12.80 -3.81 3.18
C VAL A 38 11.89 -3.33 4.32
N LEU A 39 12.47 -2.79 5.40
CA LEU A 39 11.70 -2.25 6.53
C LEU A 39 10.85 -1.03 6.11
N LEU A 40 11.47 -0.09 5.39
CA LEU A 40 10.81 1.10 4.88
C LEU A 40 9.70 0.75 3.87
N GLU A 41 9.97 -0.17 2.95
CA GLU A 41 8.95 -0.65 2.00
C GLU A 41 7.79 -1.35 2.73
N GLY A 42 8.08 -2.13 3.76
CA GLY A 42 7.08 -2.75 4.63
C GLY A 42 6.23 -1.73 5.41
N GLU A 43 6.85 -0.68 5.95
CA GLU A 43 6.15 0.42 6.63
C GLU A 43 5.18 1.14 5.69
N SER A 44 5.62 1.44 4.46
CA SER A 44 4.76 2.03 3.43
C SER A 44 3.55 1.17 3.12
N LEU A 45 3.78 -0.12 2.83
CA LEU A 45 2.71 -1.05 2.48
C LEU A 45 1.70 -1.19 3.63
N PHE A 46 2.19 -1.24 4.87
CA PHE A 46 1.33 -1.29 6.05
C PHE A 46 0.51 -0.01 6.21
N ASN A 47 1.11 1.14 5.96
CA ASN A 47 0.42 2.43 6.02
C ASN A 47 -0.73 2.50 5.00
N ASP A 48 -0.49 2.13 3.75
CA ASP A 48 -1.53 2.11 2.71
C ASP A 48 -2.68 1.16 3.09
N ALA A 49 -2.37 -0.06 3.55
CA ALA A 49 -3.36 -1.01 4.01
C ALA A 49 -4.14 -0.51 5.25
N SER A 50 -3.49 0.18 6.18
CA SER A 50 -4.15 0.73 7.37
C SER A 50 -5.11 1.87 7.00
N SER A 51 -4.74 2.72 6.03
CA SER A 51 -5.55 3.88 5.63
C SER A 51 -6.90 3.46 5.03
N ILE A 52 -6.90 2.41 4.20
CA ILE A 52 -8.13 1.90 3.59
C ILE A 52 -9.03 1.19 4.61
N VAL A 53 -8.45 0.46 5.58
CA VAL A 53 -9.21 -0.16 6.67
C VAL A 53 -9.84 0.91 7.57
N LEU A 54 -9.09 1.96 7.92
CA LEU A 54 -9.62 3.10 8.68
C LEU A 54 -10.74 3.82 7.92
N PHE A 55 -10.61 3.96 6.60
CA PHE A 55 -11.65 4.54 5.75
C PHE A 55 -12.91 3.67 5.72
N GLU A 56 -12.78 2.35 5.59
CA GLU A 56 -13.90 1.40 5.64
C GLU A 56 -14.68 1.50 6.96
N ILE A 57 -13.96 1.64 8.07
CA ILE A 57 -14.55 1.85 9.40
C ILE A 57 -15.26 3.20 9.46
N PHE A 58 -14.62 4.27 9.00
CA PHE A 58 -15.25 5.59 8.94
C PHE A 58 -16.56 5.56 8.14
N LEU A 59 -16.60 4.86 7.01
CA LEU A 59 -17.83 4.68 6.23
C LEU A 59 -18.90 3.89 7.00
N LYS A 60 -18.52 2.81 7.69
CA LYS A 60 -19.44 2.03 8.55
C LYS A 60 -20.01 2.86 9.70
N LEU A 61 -19.21 3.74 10.30
CA LEU A 61 -19.65 4.64 11.36
C LEU A 61 -20.53 5.77 10.85
N SER A 62 -20.13 6.40 9.74
CA SER A 62 -20.90 7.47 9.10
C SER A 62 -22.28 6.97 8.67
N SER A 63 -22.35 5.75 8.11
CA SER A 63 -23.62 5.11 7.75
C SER A 63 -24.46 4.71 8.96
N ARG A 64 -23.84 4.28 10.07
CA ARG A 64 -24.55 4.06 11.35
C ARG A 64 -25.09 5.35 11.96
N GLY A 65 -24.34 6.44 11.84
CA GLY A 65 -24.72 7.78 12.30
C GLY A 65 -25.92 8.37 11.55
N GLY A 66 -26.22 7.89 10.35
CA GLY A 66 -27.39 8.31 9.56
C GLY A 66 -28.69 7.55 9.84
N GLY A 67 -28.65 6.41 10.54
CA GLY A 67 -29.80 5.48 10.66
C GLY A 67 -30.20 5.05 12.07
N GLY A 68 -29.57 5.60 13.12
CA GLY A 68 -29.73 5.13 14.50
C GLY A 68 -30.51 6.09 15.41
N GLY A 69 -31.75 6.42 15.06
CA GLY A 69 -32.71 6.89 16.07
C GLY A 69 -33.05 5.75 17.02
N GLY A 70 -32.42 5.69 18.20
CA GLY A 70 -32.83 4.77 19.26
C GLY A 70 -31.68 4.25 20.11
N GLY A 71 -31.32 4.99 21.16
CA GLY A 71 -30.38 4.52 22.16
C GLY A 71 -29.84 5.61 23.08
N GLY A 72 -30.72 6.17 23.91
CA GLY A 72 -30.46 6.86 25.19
C GLY A 72 -29.13 7.59 25.37
N GLY A 73 -29.20 8.91 25.44
CA GLY A 73 -28.07 9.78 25.73
C GLY A 73 -27.22 9.33 26.91
N ARG A 74 -25.91 9.24 26.67
CA ARG A 74 -24.86 9.36 27.68
C ARG A 74 -23.70 10.14 27.08
N GLY A 75 -23.82 11.47 27.11
CA GLY A 75 -22.67 12.35 26.96
C GLY A 75 -21.78 12.18 28.19
N GLY A 76 -20.73 11.35 28.06
CA GLY A 76 -19.76 11.08 29.12
C GLY A 76 -18.63 10.20 28.61
N GLU A 77 -17.49 10.22 29.30
CA GLU A 77 -16.25 9.49 28.98
C GLU A 77 -16.47 7.99 28.69
N GLY A 78 -17.54 7.38 29.22
CA GLY A 78 -17.95 6.01 28.94
C GLY A 78 -18.41 5.73 27.50
N ALA A 79 -19.04 6.70 26.82
CA ALA A 79 -19.50 6.51 25.43
C ALA A 79 -18.32 6.47 24.44
N LEU A 80 -17.24 7.21 24.74
CA LEU A 80 -16.02 7.19 23.94
C LEU A 80 -15.29 5.85 24.09
N LEU A 81 -15.22 5.31 25.32
CA LEU A 81 -14.63 4.00 25.60
C LEU A 81 -15.43 2.86 24.95
N GLU A 82 -16.75 2.94 24.94
CA GLU A 82 -17.62 1.94 24.29
C GLU A 82 -17.49 1.99 22.76
N LEU A 83 -17.42 3.19 22.17
CA LEU A 83 -17.10 3.37 20.75
C LEU A 83 -15.71 2.79 20.41
N LEU A 84 -14.68 3.15 21.17
CA LEU A 84 -13.32 2.63 20.98
C LEU A 84 -13.28 1.10 21.11
N GLY A 85 -13.97 0.54 22.10
CA GLY A 85 -14.09 -0.91 22.30
C GLY A 85 -14.75 -1.60 21.10
N ALA A 86 -15.84 -1.03 20.58
CA ALA A 86 -16.50 -1.52 19.38
C ALA A 86 -15.60 -1.43 18.14
N MET A 87 -14.83 -0.35 17.96
CA MET A 87 -13.87 -0.24 16.85
C MET A 87 -12.80 -1.32 16.90
N VAL A 88 -12.19 -1.51 18.08
CA VAL A 88 -11.09 -2.47 18.24
C VAL A 88 -11.62 -3.89 18.00
N ALA A 89 -12.82 -4.20 18.48
CA ALA A 89 -13.48 -5.47 18.20
C ALA A 89 -13.71 -5.67 16.70
N ASP A 90 -14.31 -4.69 16.02
CA ASP A 90 -14.55 -4.76 14.57
C ASP A 90 -13.25 -4.92 13.77
N ILE A 91 -12.22 -4.12 14.08
CA ILE A 91 -10.88 -4.22 13.46
C ILE A 91 -10.28 -5.61 13.66
N SER A 92 -10.30 -6.10 14.90
CA SER A 92 -9.70 -7.38 15.23
C SER A 92 -10.40 -8.52 14.49
N GLN A 93 -11.72 -8.47 14.34
CA GLN A 93 -12.49 -9.45 13.60
C GLN A 93 -12.20 -9.37 12.09
N LEU A 94 -12.27 -8.16 11.51
CA LEU A 94 -12.00 -7.92 10.09
C LEU A 94 -10.60 -8.41 9.70
N ALA A 95 -9.61 -8.11 10.54
CA ALA A 95 -8.23 -8.54 10.36
C ALA A 95 -8.07 -10.05 10.54
N ALA A 96 -8.63 -10.64 11.61
CA ALA A 96 -8.51 -12.08 11.88
C ALA A 96 -9.09 -12.93 10.74
N VAL A 97 -10.30 -12.60 10.27
CA VAL A 97 -10.92 -13.30 9.14
C VAL A 97 -10.08 -13.12 7.87
N GLY A 98 -9.61 -11.90 7.59
CA GLY A 98 -8.73 -11.63 6.46
C GLY A 98 -7.45 -12.47 6.49
N VAL A 99 -6.78 -12.55 7.64
CA VAL A 99 -5.56 -13.36 7.82
C VAL A 99 -5.83 -14.83 7.53
N VAL A 100 -6.89 -15.39 8.12
CA VAL A 100 -7.23 -16.81 7.93
C VAL A 100 -7.56 -17.10 6.46
N MET A 101 -8.39 -16.28 5.83
CA MET A 101 -8.78 -16.47 4.42
C MET A 101 -7.61 -16.31 3.46
N GLY A 102 -6.77 -15.30 3.66
CA GLY A 102 -5.55 -15.09 2.87
C GLY A 102 -4.58 -16.26 2.97
N MET A 103 -4.39 -16.82 4.17
CA MET A 103 -3.57 -18.03 4.34
C MET A 103 -4.20 -19.25 3.67
N LEU A 104 -5.50 -19.50 3.88
CA LEU A 104 -6.21 -20.64 3.29
C LEU A 104 -6.09 -20.66 1.76
N ILE A 105 -6.35 -19.53 1.13
CA ILE A 105 -6.27 -19.42 -0.34
C ILE A 105 -4.82 -19.46 -0.81
N GLY A 106 -3.88 -18.87 -0.05
CA GLY A 106 -2.46 -18.95 -0.35
C GLY A 106 -1.93 -20.39 -0.36
N TYR A 107 -2.32 -21.19 0.65
CA TYR A 107 -2.03 -22.63 0.68
C TYR A 107 -2.70 -23.37 -0.48
N GLY A 108 -3.94 -23.03 -0.81
CA GLY A 108 -4.67 -23.55 -1.97
C GLY A 108 -3.95 -23.30 -3.30
N THR A 109 -3.51 -22.07 -3.55
CA THR A 109 -2.74 -21.69 -4.75
C THR A 109 -1.43 -22.46 -4.83
N LYS A 110 -0.70 -22.57 -3.72
CA LYS A 110 0.55 -23.36 -3.66
C LYS A 110 0.31 -24.84 -4.00
N PHE A 111 -0.75 -25.44 -3.45
CA PHE A 111 -1.13 -26.81 -3.77
C PHE A 111 -1.49 -26.97 -5.25
N LEU A 112 -2.27 -26.02 -5.78
CA LEU A 112 -2.67 -25.99 -7.19
C LEU A 112 -1.45 -25.90 -8.13
N PHE A 113 -0.48 -25.04 -7.82
CA PHE A 113 0.77 -24.92 -8.57
C PHE A 113 1.56 -26.22 -8.59
N LYS A 114 1.69 -26.90 -7.45
CA LYS A 114 2.34 -28.22 -7.39
C LYS A 114 1.67 -29.25 -8.30
N HIS A 115 0.34 -29.18 -8.45
CA HIS A 115 -0.41 -30.12 -9.28
C HIS A 115 -0.34 -29.79 -10.78
N ILE A 116 -0.46 -28.50 -11.11
CA ILE A 116 -0.47 -27.98 -12.48
C ILE A 116 0.92 -28.04 -13.11
N GLN A 117 1.99 -27.75 -12.36
CA GLN A 117 3.37 -27.80 -12.86
C GLN A 117 3.79 -29.20 -13.34
N ARG A 118 3.21 -30.27 -12.78
CA ARG A 118 3.44 -31.65 -13.25
C ARG A 118 2.94 -31.86 -14.69
N ARG A 119 2.06 -31.00 -15.19
CA ARG A 119 1.49 -31.05 -16.54
C ARG A 119 2.18 -30.11 -17.55
N GLY A 120 3.27 -29.43 -17.16
CA GLY A 120 4.07 -28.63 -18.09
C GLY A 120 3.47 -27.26 -18.44
N THR A 121 2.73 -26.64 -17.53
CA THR A 121 2.00 -25.39 -17.74
C THR A 121 2.89 -24.20 -18.12
N PRO A 122 2.45 -23.34 -19.06
CA PRO A 122 3.22 -22.19 -19.49
C PRO A 122 3.23 -21.06 -18.43
N PRO A 123 4.25 -20.18 -18.43
CA PRO A 123 4.40 -19.13 -17.41
C PRO A 123 3.22 -18.16 -17.29
N HIS A 124 2.58 -17.78 -18.39
CA HIS A 124 1.45 -16.84 -18.38
C HIS A 124 0.23 -17.39 -17.62
N ALA A 125 0.02 -18.71 -17.62
CA ALA A 125 -1.06 -19.33 -16.87
C ALA A 125 -0.78 -19.31 -15.36
N GLU A 126 0.49 -19.45 -14.94
CA GLU A 126 0.86 -19.27 -13.52
C GLU A 126 0.54 -17.85 -13.05
N VAL A 127 0.89 -16.83 -13.86
CA VAL A 127 0.57 -15.42 -13.57
C VAL A 127 -0.94 -15.18 -13.48
N ALA A 128 -1.71 -15.69 -14.44
CA ALA A 128 -3.18 -15.57 -14.43
C ALA A 128 -3.81 -16.19 -13.18
N ILE A 129 -3.30 -17.34 -12.71
CA ILE A 129 -3.75 -17.95 -11.46
C ILE A 129 -3.38 -17.09 -10.25
N THR A 130 -2.21 -16.44 -10.23
CA THR A 130 -1.87 -15.53 -9.11
C THR A 130 -2.82 -14.34 -9.03
N LEU A 131 -3.17 -13.74 -10.17
CA LEU A 131 -4.16 -12.66 -10.26
C LEU A 131 -5.55 -13.15 -9.84
N GLY A 132 -5.98 -14.30 -10.38
CA GLY A 132 -7.26 -14.92 -10.02
C GLY A 132 -7.35 -15.28 -8.54
N GLY A 133 -6.26 -15.77 -7.95
CA GLY A 133 -6.17 -16.06 -6.52
C GLY A 133 -6.24 -14.82 -5.65
N ALA A 134 -5.61 -13.71 -6.07
CA ALA A 134 -5.74 -12.43 -5.37
C ALA A 134 -7.19 -11.93 -5.41
N TYR A 135 -7.82 -11.90 -6.59
CA TYR A 135 -9.22 -11.47 -6.70
C TYR A 135 -10.20 -12.39 -5.96
N LEU A 136 -9.98 -13.70 -6.03
CA LEU A 136 -10.78 -14.68 -5.29
C LEU A 136 -10.62 -14.49 -3.78
N THR A 137 -9.41 -14.17 -3.31
CA THR A 137 -9.17 -13.88 -1.89
C THR A 137 -9.95 -12.68 -1.43
N TYR A 138 -9.97 -11.60 -2.22
CA TYR A 138 -10.78 -10.43 -1.92
C TYR A 138 -12.27 -10.80 -1.82
N LEU A 139 -12.83 -11.42 -2.87
CA LEU A 139 -14.25 -11.74 -2.93
C LEU A 139 -14.70 -12.69 -1.83
N LEU A 140 -13.95 -13.76 -1.57
CA LEU A 140 -14.30 -14.72 -0.54
C LEU A 140 -14.25 -14.11 0.86
N THR A 141 -13.26 -13.26 1.12
CA THR A 141 -13.10 -12.63 2.43
C THR A 141 -14.17 -11.56 2.68
N GLU A 142 -14.45 -10.73 1.67
CA GLU A 142 -15.36 -9.59 1.78
C GLU A 142 -16.83 -10.03 1.75
N TYR A 143 -17.22 -10.86 0.78
CA TYR A 143 -18.61 -11.17 0.51
C TYR A 143 -19.10 -12.44 1.22
N TYR A 144 -18.28 -13.49 1.24
CA TYR A 144 -18.68 -14.78 1.83
C TYR A 144 -18.28 -14.89 3.31
N GLY A 145 -17.19 -14.21 3.69
CA GLY A 145 -16.66 -14.25 5.05
C GLY A 145 -16.22 -15.66 5.46
N LEU A 146 -15.94 -15.82 6.76
CA LEU A 146 -15.59 -17.09 7.37
C LEU A 146 -16.52 -17.34 8.57
N PHE A 147 -17.24 -18.47 8.56
CA PHE A 147 -18.19 -18.86 9.62
C PHE A 147 -19.26 -17.78 9.92
N GLY A 148 -19.68 -17.02 8.91
CA GLY A 148 -20.67 -15.94 9.05
C GLY A 148 -20.09 -14.58 9.47
N PHE A 149 -18.78 -14.48 9.69
CA PHE A 149 -18.09 -13.22 9.96
C PHE A 149 -17.47 -12.65 8.70
N HIS A 150 -17.77 -11.39 8.40
CA HIS A 150 -17.14 -10.66 7.31
C HIS A 150 -15.70 -10.27 7.69
N GLY A 151 -14.78 -10.42 6.75
CA GLY A 151 -13.39 -9.97 6.87
C GLY A 151 -13.09 -8.83 5.92
N SER A 152 -11.98 -8.13 6.13
CA SER A 152 -11.51 -7.14 5.14
C SER A 152 -10.84 -7.86 3.98
N GLY A 153 -11.44 -7.78 2.79
CA GLY A 153 -10.92 -8.37 1.57
C GLY A 153 -9.50 -7.90 1.25
N VAL A 154 -9.20 -6.63 1.50
CA VAL A 154 -7.87 -6.05 1.29
C VAL A 154 -6.83 -6.73 2.18
N ILE A 155 -7.11 -6.90 3.48
CA ILE A 155 -6.21 -7.61 4.41
C ILE A 155 -5.99 -9.05 3.94
N GLY A 156 -7.05 -9.72 3.48
CA GLY A 156 -6.93 -11.07 2.92
C GLY A 156 -5.97 -11.14 1.74
N VAL A 157 -6.07 -10.21 0.79
CA VAL A 157 -5.17 -10.15 -0.39
C VAL A 157 -3.73 -9.86 0.02
N VAL A 158 -3.51 -8.95 0.98
CA VAL A 158 -2.18 -8.65 1.51
C VAL A 158 -1.55 -9.90 2.13
N VAL A 159 -2.29 -10.63 2.95
CA VAL A 159 -1.81 -11.88 3.56
C VAL A 159 -1.55 -12.97 2.52
N TYR A 160 -2.41 -13.07 1.50
CA TYR A 160 -2.20 -13.96 0.35
C TYR A 160 -0.89 -13.65 -0.39
N GLY A 161 -0.64 -12.36 -0.70
CA GLY A 161 0.59 -11.90 -1.35
C GLY A 161 1.83 -12.14 -0.49
N LEU A 162 1.75 -11.84 0.81
CA LEU A 162 2.83 -12.05 1.77
C LEU A 162 3.17 -13.54 1.92
N PHE A 163 2.16 -14.41 2.00
CA PHE A 163 2.35 -15.86 1.99
C PHE A 163 3.00 -16.33 0.69
N GLY A 164 2.57 -15.78 -0.45
CA GLY A 164 3.19 -16.00 -1.74
C GLY A 164 4.69 -15.68 -1.69
N SER A 165 5.04 -14.45 -1.30
CA SER A 165 6.42 -13.99 -1.18
C SER A 165 7.26 -14.88 -0.24
N ALA A 166 6.75 -15.19 0.95
CA ALA A 166 7.41 -16.05 1.94
C ALA A 166 7.66 -17.49 1.43
N THR A 167 6.89 -17.94 0.44
CA THR A 167 7.04 -19.26 -0.20
C THR A 167 7.76 -19.22 -1.54
N LEU A 168 8.56 -18.17 -1.80
CA LEU A 168 9.28 -17.92 -3.07
C LEU A 168 8.35 -17.74 -4.29
N ILE A 169 7.16 -17.18 -4.03
CA ILE A 169 6.02 -16.97 -4.93
C ILE A 169 5.31 -18.28 -5.26
N PHE A 170 4.72 -18.90 -4.24
CA PHE A 170 3.90 -20.12 -4.31
C PHE A 170 4.61 -21.36 -4.90
N GLY A 171 5.94 -21.33 -5.05
CA GLY A 171 6.71 -22.38 -5.71
C GLY A 171 6.72 -22.30 -7.24
N LEU A 172 6.82 -21.09 -7.80
CA LEU A 172 6.87 -20.86 -9.25
C LEU A 172 7.86 -21.77 -10.01
N SER A 173 7.48 -22.18 -11.21
CA SER A 173 8.29 -23.03 -12.08
C SER A 173 9.64 -22.37 -12.43
N ARG A 174 10.70 -23.17 -12.63
CA ARG A 174 12.02 -22.67 -13.07
C ARG A 174 11.93 -21.87 -14.38
N LYS A 175 10.99 -22.21 -15.28
CA LYS A 175 10.77 -21.48 -16.54
C LYS A 175 10.14 -20.09 -16.31
N GLY A 176 9.19 -19.97 -15.38
CA GLY A 176 8.57 -18.70 -15.00
C GLY A 176 9.55 -17.75 -14.31
N ARG A 177 10.36 -18.28 -13.38
CA ARG A 177 11.45 -17.51 -12.75
C ARG A 177 12.54 -17.05 -13.74
N ARG A 178 12.82 -17.83 -14.78
CA ARG A 178 13.86 -17.48 -15.78
C ARG A 178 13.43 -16.37 -16.75
N HIS A 179 12.13 -16.18 -16.95
CA HIS A 179 11.60 -15.19 -17.90
C HIS A 179 11.06 -13.92 -17.22
N ASN A 180 11.17 -13.77 -15.89
CA ASN A 180 10.63 -12.63 -15.13
C ASN A 180 9.16 -12.25 -15.38
N ALA A 181 8.40 -13.07 -16.11
CA ALA A 181 7.05 -12.76 -16.56
C ALA A 181 6.08 -12.42 -15.43
N PHE A 182 6.29 -12.98 -14.23
CA PHE A 182 5.53 -12.61 -13.04
C PHE A 182 5.82 -11.16 -12.61
N PHE A 183 7.10 -10.81 -12.46
CA PHE A 183 7.51 -9.47 -12.02
C PHE A 183 7.11 -8.41 -13.04
N ASP A 184 7.41 -8.64 -14.32
CA ASP A 184 7.06 -7.69 -15.38
C ASP A 184 5.54 -7.44 -15.45
N PHE A 185 4.73 -8.49 -15.28
CA PHE A 185 3.28 -8.35 -15.25
C PHE A 185 2.81 -7.52 -14.07
N TRP A 186 3.26 -7.85 -12.85
CA TRP A 186 2.85 -7.13 -11.64
C TRP A 186 3.39 -5.70 -11.60
N ASP A 187 4.55 -5.42 -12.20
CA ASP A 187 5.07 -4.06 -12.37
C ASP A 187 4.14 -3.21 -13.26
N VAL A 188 3.67 -3.77 -14.38
CA VAL A 188 2.71 -3.07 -15.28
C VAL A 188 1.37 -2.87 -14.58
N VAL A 189 0.88 -3.87 -13.84
CA VAL A 189 -0.38 -3.79 -13.08
C VAL A 189 -0.26 -2.73 -11.98
N GLN A 190 0.82 -2.73 -11.20
CA GLN A 190 1.07 -1.73 -10.16
C GLN A 190 1.18 -0.33 -10.74
N PHE A 191 1.92 -0.16 -11.85
CA PHE A 191 2.04 1.12 -12.53
C PHE A 191 0.67 1.64 -13.00
N THR A 192 -0.13 0.77 -13.60
CA THR A 192 -1.46 1.13 -14.11
C THR A 192 -2.43 1.42 -12.97
N ALA A 193 -2.47 0.59 -11.93
CA ALA A 193 -3.33 0.78 -10.76
C ALA A 193 -3.00 2.08 -10.03
N ASN A 194 -1.71 2.37 -9.80
CA ASN A 194 -1.28 3.64 -9.23
C ASN A 194 -1.70 4.82 -10.10
N GLY A 195 -1.50 4.72 -11.42
CA GLY A 195 -1.95 5.75 -12.37
C GLY A 195 -3.45 6.00 -12.30
N LEU A 196 -4.27 4.94 -12.21
CA LEU A 196 -5.72 5.04 -12.06
C LEU A 196 -6.12 5.69 -10.73
N VAL A 197 -5.50 5.29 -9.61
CA VAL A 197 -5.78 5.88 -8.29
C VAL A 197 -5.46 7.37 -8.31
N PHE A 198 -4.30 7.78 -8.82
CA PHE A 198 -3.96 9.20 -8.91
C PHE A 198 -4.91 9.97 -9.84
N PHE A 199 -5.30 9.37 -10.96
CA PHE A 199 -6.27 9.97 -11.86
C PHE A 199 -7.63 10.19 -11.18
N PHE A 200 -8.18 9.17 -10.51
CA PHE A 200 -9.48 9.25 -9.86
C PHE A 200 -9.46 10.17 -8.63
N VAL A 201 -8.39 10.15 -7.83
CA VAL A 201 -8.24 11.10 -6.71
C VAL A 201 -8.16 12.53 -7.23
N GLY A 202 -7.37 12.78 -8.27
CA GLY A 202 -7.31 14.10 -8.92
C GLY A 202 -8.67 14.56 -9.45
N ALA A 203 -9.38 13.69 -10.16
CA ALA A 203 -10.73 13.99 -10.66
C ALA A 203 -11.74 14.21 -9.53
N SER A 204 -11.64 13.46 -8.42
CA SER A 204 -12.49 13.61 -7.24
C SER A 204 -12.30 14.95 -6.55
N VAL A 205 -11.05 15.39 -6.38
CA VAL A 205 -10.71 16.72 -5.85
C VAL A 205 -11.30 17.81 -6.75
N VAL A 206 -11.16 17.68 -8.07
CA VAL A 206 -11.74 18.63 -9.02
C VAL A 206 -13.26 18.73 -8.89
N ASN A 207 -13.92 17.57 -8.91
CA ASN A 207 -15.37 17.48 -8.75
C ASN A 207 -15.86 18.02 -7.40
N PHE A 208 -15.10 17.84 -6.32
CA PHE A 208 -15.44 18.39 -5.00
C PHE A 208 -15.48 19.93 -5.04
N PHE A 209 -14.45 20.58 -5.59
CA PHE A 209 -14.42 22.04 -5.67
C PHE A 209 -15.49 22.61 -6.61
N VAL A 210 -15.77 21.95 -7.73
CA VAL A 210 -16.85 22.36 -8.64
C VAL A 210 -18.21 22.29 -7.95
N ARG A 211 -18.44 21.26 -7.10
CA ARG A 211 -19.70 21.10 -6.38
C ARG A 211 -19.88 22.07 -5.22
N ILE A 212 -18.80 22.45 -4.56
CA ILE A 212 -18.86 23.35 -3.40
C ILE A 212 -18.87 24.83 -3.80
N ALA A 213 -18.43 25.17 -5.01
CA ALA A 213 -18.37 26.57 -5.48
C ALA A 213 -19.72 27.31 -5.39
N PRO A 214 -20.88 26.74 -5.80
CA PRO A 214 -22.18 27.39 -5.64
C PRO A 214 -22.60 27.62 -4.19
N GLU A 215 -22.12 26.80 -3.26
CA GLU A 215 -22.41 26.96 -1.83
C GLU A 215 -21.58 28.07 -1.20
N LEU A 216 -20.35 28.32 -1.70
CA LEU A 216 -19.47 29.38 -1.19
C LEU A 216 -19.73 30.75 -1.83
N TYR A 217 -20.17 30.79 -3.09
CA TYR A 217 -20.42 32.03 -3.83
C TYR A 217 -21.85 32.05 -4.38
N PRO A 218 -22.85 32.18 -3.49
CA PRO A 218 -24.26 32.11 -3.90
C PRO A 218 -24.71 33.30 -4.76
N ASP A 219 -23.94 34.39 -4.79
CA ASP A 219 -24.26 35.61 -5.56
C ASP A 219 -23.84 35.53 -7.05
N HIS A 220 -23.12 34.48 -7.45
CA HIS A 220 -22.77 34.24 -8.85
C HIS A 220 -23.84 33.36 -9.49
N ASP A 221 -24.42 33.79 -10.62
CA ASP A 221 -25.50 33.07 -11.30
C ASP A 221 -25.03 32.35 -12.58
N ASP A 222 -23.89 32.76 -13.15
CA ASP A 222 -23.38 32.20 -14.41
C ASP A 222 -22.52 30.94 -14.17
N PRO A 223 -22.72 29.84 -14.93
CA PRO A 223 -21.93 28.60 -14.78
C PRO A 223 -20.42 28.79 -14.95
N TRP A 224 -20.02 29.79 -15.72
CA TRP A 224 -18.61 30.12 -15.96
C TRP A 224 -17.95 30.76 -14.73
N ASP A 225 -18.72 31.46 -13.89
CA ASP A 225 -18.20 32.06 -12.65
C ASP A 225 -17.87 30.96 -11.64
N TYR A 226 -18.71 29.93 -11.51
CA TYR A 226 -18.38 28.77 -10.66
C TYR A 226 -17.15 27.98 -11.16
N ALA A 227 -16.98 27.89 -12.48
CA ALA A 227 -15.79 27.24 -13.05
C ALA A 227 -14.52 28.06 -12.75
N TRP A 228 -14.62 29.38 -12.81
CA TRP A 228 -13.54 30.29 -12.43
C TRP A 228 -13.24 30.20 -10.92
N ASP A 229 -14.25 30.22 -10.06
CA ASP A 229 -14.11 30.11 -8.61
C ASP A 229 -13.50 28.78 -8.19
N ALA A 230 -13.96 27.66 -8.77
CA ALA A 230 -13.35 26.36 -8.55
C ALA A 230 -11.87 26.34 -8.98
N SER A 231 -11.56 26.96 -10.13
CA SER A 231 -10.19 27.05 -10.64
C SER A 231 -9.29 27.91 -9.75
N THR A 232 -9.79 29.05 -9.27
CA THR A 232 -9.04 29.94 -8.36
C THR A 232 -8.85 29.30 -6.99
N MET A 233 -9.84 28.58 -6.45
CA MET A 233 -9.67 27.80 -5.22
C MET A 233 -8.59 26.72 -5.35
N MET A 234 -8.54 26.01 -6.49
CA MET A 234 -7.47 25.04 -6.74
C MET A 234 -6.10 25.70 -6.81
N LEU A 235 -5.99 26.82 -7.52
CA LEU A 235 -4.72 27.53 -7.69
C LEU A 235 -4.22 28.19 -6.41
N THR A 236 -5.13 28.71 -5.58
CA THR A 236 -4.78 29.47 -4.37
C THR A 236 -4.71 28.63 -3.12
N ARG A 237 -5.37 27.46 -3.06
CA ARG A 237 -5.36 26.58 -1.89
C ARG A 237 -4.66 25.25 -2.16
N VAL A 238 -5.09 24.51 -3.18
CA VAL A 238 -4.56 23.16 -3.43
C VAL A 238 -3.12 23.20 -3.91
N ALA A 239 -2.80 24.07 -4.88
CA ALA A 239 -1.45 24.15 -5.44
C ALA A 239 -0.40 24.60 -4.40
N PRO A 240 -0.65 25.62 -3.54
CA PRO A 240 0.31 26.01 -2.50
C PRO A 240 0.46 24.97 -1.42
N ILE A 241 -0.62 24.31 -0.97
CA ILE A 241 -0.54 23.22 0.01
C ILE A 241 0.27 22.04 -0.58
N SER A 242 0.04 21.70 -1.83
CA SER A 242 0.78 20.63 -2.52
C SER A 242 2.26 21.00 -2.70
N LEU A 243 2.56 22.24 -3.07
CA LEU A 243 3.93 22.72 -3.20
C LEU A 243 4.63 22.76 -1.83
N PHE A 244 3.94 23.25 -0.80
CA PHE A 244 4.46 23.32 0.56
C PHE A 244 4.75 21.92 1.13
N THR A 245 3.82 20.98 0.93
CA THR A 245 4.04 19.59 1.34
C THR A 245 5.20 18.97 0.58
N LEU A 246 5.33 19.19 -0.73
CA LEU A 246 6.51 18.75 -1.50
C LEU A 246 7.82 19.36 -1.01
N LEU A 247 7.83 20.66 -0.68
CA LEU A 247 9.02 21.36 -0.19
C LEU A 247 9.44 20.87 1.19
N ILE A 248 8.51 20.76 2.13
CA ILE A 248 8.77 20.19 3.47
C ILE A 248 9.30 18.77 3.33
N ARG A 249 8.64 17.97 2.49
CA ARG A 249 8.98 16.57 2.27
C ARG A 249 10.37 16.41 1.67
N GLY A 250 10.68 17.17 0.61
CA GLY A 250 12.02 17.22 0.03
C GLY A 250 13.08 17.70 1.02
N GLY A 251 12.74 18.69 1.84
CA GLY A 251 13.61 19.18 2.92
C GLY A 251 13.90 18.14 3.99
N LEU A 252 12.88 17.40 4.45
CA LEU A 252 13.02 16.31 5.42
C LEU A 252 13.86 15.16 4.86
N MET A 253 13.61 14.73 3.61
CA MET A 253 14.42 13.70 2.95
C MET A 253 15.90 14.10 2.86
N PHE A 254 16.18 15.36 2.53
CA PHE A 254 17.54 15.88 2.47
C PHE A 254 18.22 15.90 3.85
N LEU A 255 17.45 16.21 4.90
CA LEU A 255 17.92 16.23 6.28
C LEU A 255 18.20 14.82 6.84
N GLU A 256 17.40 13.84 6.44
CA GLU A 256 17.50 12.44 6.90
C GLU A 256 18.54 11.60 6.13
N ALA A 257 18.84 11.97 4.87
CA ALA A 257 19.86 11.33 4.05
C ALA A 257 21.24 11.12 4.75
N PRO A 258 21.82 12.11 5.45
CA PRO A 258 23.08 11.90 6.18
C PRO A 258 22.97 10.95 7.37
N LEU A 259 21.80 10.88 8.04
CA LEU A 259 21.56 9.93 9.14
C LEU A 259 21.55 8.48 8.63
N LEU A 260 20.86 8.23 7.51
CA LEU A 260 20.81 6.91 6.88
C LEU A 260 22.20 6.43 6.43
N ALA A 261 23.03 7.35 5.92
CA ALA A 261 24.41 7.06 5.53
C ALA A 261 25.33 6.72 6.73
N LEU A 262 25.01 7.20 7.93
CA LEU A 262 25.73 6.86 9.17
C LEU A 262 25.35 5.44 9.65
N VAL A 263 24.07 5.08 9.61
CA VAL A 263 23.59 3.75 10.01
C VAL A 263 24.13 2.65 9.09
N GLY A 264 24.23 2.89 7.78
CA GLY A 264 24.84 1.94 6.84
C GLY A 264 26.35 1.73 7.01
N GLY A 265 27.05 2.58 7.77
CA GLY A 265 28.48 2.46 8.05
C GLY A 265 28.83 1.42 9.13
N GLY A 266 27.89 1.03 9.99
CA GLY A 266 28.15 0.16 11.15
C GLY A 266 28.19 -1.34 10.86
N GLY A 267 27.66 -1.80 9.72
CA GLY A 267 27.53 -3.23 9.40
C GLY A 267 28.74 -3.88 8.73
N ALA A 268 29.72 -3.09 8.27
CA ALA A 268 30.85 -3.59 7.47
C ALA A 268 32.00 -4.21 8.30
N HIS A 269 31.80 -4.48 9.59
CA HIS A 269 32.83 -5.07 10.47
C HIS A 269 32.55 -6.51 10.94
N GLY A 270 31.57 -7.20 10.35
CA GLY A 270 31.18 -8.52 10.84
C GLY A 270 30.56 -9.43 9.79
N ARG A 271 31.29 -9.71 8.70
CA ARG A 271 31.17 -10.97 7.92
C ARG A 271 32.24 -11.04 6.81
N GLY A 272 33.25 -11.88 7.03
CA GLY A 272 33.84 -12.69 5.95
C GLY A 272 35.00 -12.09 5.16
N ALA A 273 36.09 -11.73 5.84
CA ALA A 273 37.42 -11.96 5.28
C ALA A 273 37.62 -13.48 5.14
N CYS A 274 37.27 -14.05 3.98
CA CYS A 274 37.67 -15.38 3.54
C CYS A 274 37.57 -15.47 2.01
N VAL A 275 38.34 -14.64 1.31
CA VAL A 275 38.81 -14.95 -0.05
C VAL A 275 40.33 -14.83 0.00
N GLY A 276 40.94 -15.86 0.58
CA GLY A 276 42.37 -16.11 0.57
C GLY A 276 42.63 -17.34 -0.28
N VAL A 277 43.14 -17.08 -1.49
CA VAL A 277 44.04 -17.90 -2.31
C VAL A 277 44.51 -19.22 -1.66
N CYS A 278 44.25 -20.35 -2.32
CA CYS A 278 45.16 -21.50 -2.40
C CYS A 278 44.64 -22.51 -3.44
N GLY A 279 45.47 -22.83 -4.44
CA GLY A 279 45.49 -24.12 -5.17
C GLY A 279 44.41 -24.38 -6.20
#